data_AF-A0A183F0G7-F1
#
_entry.id   AF-A0A183F0G7-F1
#
_cell.length_a   1.000
_cell.length_b   1.000
_cell.length_c   1.000
_cell.angle_alpha   90.00
_cell.angle_beta   90.00
_cell.angle_gamma   90.00
#
_symmetry.space_group_name_H-M   'P 1'
#
loop_
_entity.id
_entity.type
_entity.pdbx_description
1 polymer ?
#
loop_
_entity_poly.entity_id
_entity_poly.type
_entity_poly.pdbx_seq_one_letter_code
_entity_poly.pdbx_strand_id
1 'polypeptide(L)'
;MISQIVSIISSNNLYDKVIVSSFFPWVSYFLKDADPKILTGITWRPYFFSYKDLRCRVPRFSGLIHILALTLDYVNMKLLDSLFLRFLGIEMLLTYEAEISTYVFPFIDKTS
;
A
#
# COMPACT_ATOMS: atom_id res chain seq x y z
N MET A 1 11.60 -14.69 2.23
CA MET A 1 11.38 -13.43 1.48
C MET A 1 11.77 -12.22 2.31
N ILE A 2 11.12 -11.93 3.45
CA ILE A 2 11.47 -10.76 4.31
C ILE A 2 12.96 -10.74 4.68
N SER A 3 13.49 -11.88 5.14
CA SER A 3 14.92 -12.02 5.47
C SER A 3 15.88 -11.71 4.32
N GLN A 4 15.49 -11.99 3.07
CA GLN A 4 16.30 -11.69 1.90
C GLN A 4 16.33 -10.18 1.62
N ILE A 5 15.19 -9.50 1.77
CA ILE A 5 15.11 -8.04 1.61
C ILE A 5 15.99 -7.36 2.65
N VAL A 6 15.85 -7.75 3.93
CA VAL A 6 16.67 -7.22 5.03
C VAL A 6 18.15 -7.48 4.77
N SER A 7 18.52 -8.70 4.36
CA SER A 7 19.90 -9.07 4.06
C SER A 7 20.50 -8.23 2.94
N ILE A 8 19.77 -7.99 1.84
CA ILE A 8 20.24 -7.17 0.72
C ILE A 8 20.44 -5.72 1.15
N ILE A 9 19.48 -5.14 1.88
CA ILE A 9 19.55 -3.75 2.33
C ILE A 9 20.70 -3.54 3.30
N SER A 10 20.85 -4.46 4.27
CA SER A 10 21.89 -4.39 5.30
C SER A 10 23.28 -4.61 4.72
N SER A 11 23.47 -5.65 3.91
CA SER A 11 24.78 -5.98 3.31
C SER A 11 25.32 -4.90 2.37
N ASN A 12 24.43 -4.14 1.72
CA ASN A 12 24.80 -3.08 0.78
C ASN A 12 24.66 -1.66 1.37
N ASN A 13 24.30 -1.55 2.65
CA ASN A 13 24.05 -0.29 3.36
C ASN A 13 23.13 0.67 2.57
N LEU A 14 21.95 0.19 2.18
CA LEU A 14 21.01 0.90 1.30
C LEU A 14 19.92 1.68 2.06
N TYR A 15 20.03 1.81 3.38
CA TYR A 15 18.98 2.36 4.24
C TYR A 15 18.48 3.76 3.84
N ASP A 16 19.35 4.58 3.26
CA ASP A 16 19.08 5.95 2.80
C ASP A 16 18.69 6.04 1.31
N LYS A 17 18.74 4.90 0.59
CA LYS A 17 18.56 4.85 -0.88
C LYS A 17 17.29 4.13 -1.30
N VAL A 18 16.71 3.31 -0.44
CA VAL A 18 15.56 2.48 -0.79
C VAL A 18 14.42 2.63 0.19
N ILE A 19 13.21 2.50 -0.34
CA ILE A 19 11.97 2.42 0.42
C ILE A 19 11.29 1.13 0.02
N VAL A 20 10.82 0.36 1.00
CA VAL A 20 10.11 -0.89 0.73
C VAL A 20 8.62 -0.67 0.92
N SER A 21 7.86 -0.69 -0.17
CA SER A 21 6.40 -0.56 -0.14
C SER A 21 5.70 -1.85 -0.54
N SER A 22 4.56 -2.15 0.09
CA SER A 22 3.76 -3.34 -0.21
C SER A 22 2.27 -3.02 -0.20
N PHE A 23 1.49 -3.72 -1.03
CA PHE A 23 0.02 -3.75 -0.94
C PHE A 23 -0.48 -4.44 0.34
N PHE A 24 0.38 -5.24 0.96
CA PHE A 24 0.06 -6.03 2.12
C PHE A 24 0.73 -5.47 3.37
N PRO A 25 -0.05 -4.94 4.34
CA PRO A 25 0.48 -4.25 5.50
C PRO A 25 1.42 -5.10 6.37
N TRP A 26 1.14 -6.41 6.50
CA TRP A 26 1.97 -7.31 7.31
C TRP A 26 3.42 -7.39 6.81
N VAL A 27 3.67 -7.14 5.52
CA VAL A 27 5.05 -7.10 4.97
C VAL A 27 5.82 -5.96 5.59
N SER A 28 5.23 -4.76 5.66
CA SER A 28 5.84 -3.58 6.26
C SER A 28 6.05 -3.77 7.77
N TYR A 29 5.10 -4.42 8.45
CA TYR A 29 5.25 -4.80 9.86
C TYR A 29 6.46 -5.70 10.10
N PHE A 30 6.54 -6.84 9.40
CA PHE A 30 7.64 -7.80 9.59
C PHE A 30 8.99 -7.25 9.15
N LEU A 31 9.03 -6.34 8.18
CA LEU A 31 10.28 -5.65 7.81
C LEU A 31 10.74 -4.72 8.93
N LYS A 32 9.84 -3.93 9.50
CA LYS A 32 10.17 -2.99 10.58
C LYS A 32 10.53 -3.70 11.89
N ASP A 33 9.88 -4.83 12.17
CA ASP A 33 10.20 -5.72 13.28
C ASP A 33 11.60 -6.36 13.11
N ALA A 34 11.94 -6.79 11.89
CA ALA A 34 13.24 -7.37 11.60
C ALA A 34 14.40 -6.35 11.57
N ASP A 35 14.16 -5.15 11.03
CA ASP A 35 15.12 -4.05 11.02
C ASP A 35 14.40 -2.69 11.02
N PRO A 36 14.36 -1.98 12.17
CA PRO A 36 13.62 -0.73 12.30
C PRO A 36 14.22 0.43 11.49
N LYS A 37 15.46 0.30 11.00
CA LYS A 37 16.11 1.33 10.17
C LYS A 37 15.58 1.35 8.73
N ILE A 38 14.92 0.28 8.29
CA ILE A 38 14.35 0.21 6.94
C ILE A 38 13.14 1.15 6.87
N LEU A 39 13.14 2.03 5.87
CA LEU A 39 11.98 2.86 5.57
C LEU A 39 10.91 2.02 4.89
N THR A 40 9.72 1.95 5.49
CA THR A 40 8.62 1.12 4.98
C THR A 40 7.42 1.96 4.56
N GLY A 41 6.80 1.56 3.46
CA GLY A 41 5.61 2.16 2.90
C GLY A 41 4.46 1.17 2.75
N ILE A 42 3.23 1.67 2.64
CA ILE A 42 2.10 0.90 2.15
C ILE A 42 1.69 1.42 0.78
N THR A 43 1.47 0.50 -0.16
CA THR A 43 0.84 0.80 -1.44
C THR A 43 -0.65 0.58 -1.28
N TRP A 44 -1.43 1.66 -1.33
CA TRP A 44 -2.88 1.58 -1.23
C TRP A 44 -3.53 1.78 -2.60
N ARG A 45 -4.64 1.07 -2.78
CA ARG A 45 -5.47 1.16 -3.96
C ARG A 45 -6.91 0.86 -3.58
N PRO A 46 -7.89 1.67 -4.03
CA PRO A 46 -9.30 1.34 -3.83
C PRO A 46 -9.69 0.12 -4.65
N TYR A 47 -10.61 -0.67 -4.09
CA TYR A 47 -11.18 -1.83 -4.76
C TYR A 47 -10.15 -2.90 -5.19
N PHE A 48 -9.03 -2.98 -4.47
CA PHE A 48 -7.93 -3.89 -4.76
C PHE A 48 -8.37 -5.36 -4.80
N PHE A 49 -9.31 -5.76 -3.94
CA PHE A 49 -9.79 -7.15 -3.87
C PHE A 49 -10.91 -7.43 -4.86
N SER A 50 -11.83 -6.48 -5.07
CA SER A 50 -13.02 -6.67 -5.90
C SER A 50 -12.79 -6.51 -7.40
N TYR A 51 -11.78 -5.75 -7.84
CA TYR A 51 -11.51 -5.52 -9.27
C TYR A 51 -10.09 -5.89 -9.69
N LYS A 52 -9.94 -6.25 -10.97
CA LYS A 52 -8.63 -6.57 -11.57
C LYS A 52 -7.94 -5.34 -12.13
N ASP A 53 -8.71 -4.39 -12.64
CA ASP A 53 -8.23 -3.21 -13.33
C ASP A 53 -8.30 -1.97 -12.44
N LEU A 54 -7.40 -1.00 -12.67
CA LEU A 54 -7.33 0.27 -11.96
C LEU A 54 -8.62 1.10 -12.05
N ARG A 55 -9.39 0.97 -13.12
CA ARG A 55 -10.60 1.75 -13.39
C ARG A 55 -11.89 1.08 -12.91
N CYS A 56 -11.79 -0.04 -12.19
CA CYS A 56 -12.92 -0.78 -11.63
C CYS A 56 -13.99 -1.17 -12.66
N ARG A 57 -13.56 -1.59 -13.85
CA ARG A 57 -14.44 -2.03 -14.96
C ARG A 57 -14.58 -3.54 -15.03
N VAL A 58 -13.58 -4.28 -14.55
CA VAL A 58 -13.53 -5.74 -14.64
C VAL A 58 -13.58 -6.34 -13.23
N PRO A 59 -14.75 -6.86 -12.81
CA PRO A 59 -14.87 -7.49 -11.51
C PRO A 59 -13.97 -8.74 -11.45
N ARG A 60 -13.28 -8.93 -10.33
CA ARG A 60 -12.37 -10.07 -10.12
C ARG A 60 -13.13 -11.38 -9.94
N PHE A 61 -14.30 -11.28 -9.32
CA PHE A 61 -15.20 -12.39 -9.00
C PHE A 61 -16.61 -12.05 -9.46
N SER A 62 -17.47 -13.06 -9.60
CA SER A 62 -18.89 -12.90 -9.94
C SER A 62 -19.79 -13.38 -8.79
N GLY A 63 -21.02 -12.87 -8.73
CA GLY A 63 -22.03 -13.29 -7.75
C GLY A 63 -21.70 -12.89 -6.30
N LEU A 64 -22.05 -13.75 -5.33
CA LEU A 64 -21.89 -13.47 -3.90
C LEU A 64 -20.43 -13.22 -3.47
N ILE A 65 -19.47 -13.85 -4.16
CA ILE A 65 -18.04 -13.66 -3.91
C ILE A 65 -17.62 -12.22 -4.22
N HIS A 66 -18.23 -11.58 -5.22
CA HIS A 66 -17.98 -10.18 -5.53
C HIS A 66 -18.47 -9.25 -4.42
N ILE A 67 -19.65 -9.54 -3.85
CA ILE A 67 -20.20 -8.78 -2.72
C ILE A 67 -19.30 -8.88 -1.49
N LEU A 68 -18.80 -10.09 -1.19
CA LEU A 68 -17.81 -10.28 -0.14
C LEU A 68 -16.52 -9.50 -0.43
N ALA A 69 -16.02 -9.52 -1.67
CA ALA A 69 -14.83 -8.76 -2.04
C ALA A 69 -15.03 -7.24 -1.88
N LEU A 70 -16.19 -6.70 -2.27
CA LEU A 70 -16.55 -5.29 -2.05
C LEU A 70 -16.59 -4.94 -0.56
N THR A 71 -17.13 -5.84 0.27
CA THR A 71 -17.19 -5.66 1.72
C THR A 71 -15.78 -5.67 2.31
N LEU A 72 -14.92 -6.56 1.83
CA LEU A 72 -13.52 -6.65 2.24
C LEU A 72 -12.73 -5.40 1.84
N ASP A 73 -12.99 -4.81 0.68
CA ASP A 73 -12.41 -3.54 0.27
C ASP A 73 -12.83 -2.38 1.18
N TYR A 74 -14.11 -2.32 1.58
CA TYR A 74 -14.59 -1.31 2.53
C TYR A 74 -13.93 -1.45 3.91
N VAL A 75 -13.82 -2.68 4.40
CA VAL A 75 -13.11 -2.98 5.65
C VAL A 75 -11.63 -2.59 5.54
N ASN A 76 -10.97 -2.95 4.44
CA ASN A 76 -9.58 -2.62 4.18
C ASN A 76 -9.34 -1.09 4.16
N MET A 77 -10.24 -0.33 3.54
CA MET A 77 -10.17 1.14 3.54
C MET A 77 -10.26 1.72 4.95
N LYS A 78 -11.21 1.27 5.77
CA LYS A 78 -11.34 1.72 7.17
C LYS A 78 -10.15 1.33 8.04
N LEU A 79 -9.62 0.12 7.84
CA LEU A 79 -8.44 -0.34 8.55
C LEU A 79 -7.19 0.48 8.19
N LEU A 80 -7.06 0.88 6.92
CA LEU A 80 -5.94 1.70 6.46
C LEU A 80 -5.94 3.08 7.12
N ASP A 81 -7.11 3.72 7.16
CA ASP A 81 -7.30 5.06 7.70
C ASP A 81 -7.10 5.11 9.23
N SER A 82 -7.55 4.07 9.95
CA SER A 82 -7.58 4.08 11.40
C SER A 82 -6.39 3.38 12.07
N LEU A 83 -5.98 2.21 11.56
CA LEU A 83 -5.11 1.27 12.27
C LEU A 83 -3.73 1.15 11.66
N PHE A 84 -3.63 1.04 10.33
CA PHE A 84 -2.37 0.63 9.72
C PHE A 84 -1.27 1.68 9.86
N LEU A 85 -1.56 2.96 9.63
CA LEU A 85 -0.54 4.01 9.65
C LEU A 85 0.11 4.19 11.03
N ARG A 86 -0.68 4.12 12.10
CA ARG A 86 -0.18 4.29 13.47
C ARG A 86 0.45 3.03 14.06
N PHE A 87 -0.10 1.86 13.76
CA PHE A 87 0.36 0.61 14.37
C PHE A 87 1.60 0.04 13.69
N LEU A 88 1.74 0.20 12.36
CA LEU A 88 2.83 -0.47 11.62
C LEU A 88 4.12 0.36 11.53
N GLY A 89 4.11 1.60 12.03
CA GLY A 89 5.25 2.50 11.89
C GLY A 89 5.57 2.82 10.43
N ILE A 90 4.54 2.89 9.59
CA ILE A 90 4.68 3.19 8.16
C ILE A 90 4.96 4.67 8.00
N GLU A 91 6.04 4.97 7.29
CA GLU A 91 6.49 6.34 7.07
C GLU A 91 5.96 6.92 5.75
N MET A 92 5.43 6.07 4.86
CA MET A 92 4.99 6.48 3.53
C MET A 92 3.71 5.76 3.06
N LEU A 93 2.81 6.50 2.44
CA LEU A 93 1.65 5.96 1.73
C LEU A 93 1.81 6.21 0.22
N LEU A 94 1.89 5.15 -0.57
CA LEU A 94 1.87 5.21 -2.03
C LEU A 94 0.41 5.06 -2.50
N THR A 95 -0.15 6.12 -3.09
CA THR A 95 -1.49 6.10 -3.68
C THR A 95 -1.43 6.29 -5.20
N TYR A 96 -2.48 5.87 -5.89
CA TYR A 96 -2.62 6.12 -7.32
C TYR A 96 -2.98 7.59 -7.56
N GLU A 97 -2.35 8.23 -8.54
CA GLU A 97 -2.50 9.66 -8.83
C GLU A 97 -3.96 10.08 -9.07
N ALA A 98 -4.75 9.26 -9.78
CA ALA A 98 -6.15 9.60 -10.07
C ALA A 98 -7.04 9.60 -8.82
N GLU A 99 -6.56 9.08 -7.69
CA GLU A 99 -7.25 9.12 -6.39
C GLU A 99 -6.86 10.36 -5.58
N ILE A 100 -5.86 11.12 -6.03
CA ILE A 100 -5.48 12.38 -5.40
C ILE A 100 -6.46 13.45 -5.88
N SER A 101 -7.29 13.95 -4.97
CA SER A 101 -8.16 15.09 -5.26
C SER A 101 -7.31 16.31 -5.61
N THR A 102 -7.45 16.83 -6.84
CA THR A 102 -6.74 18.03 -7.34
C THR A 102 -6.94 19.24 -6.42
N TYR A 103 -8.03 19.27 -5.65
CA TYR A 103 -8.33 20.32 -4.69
C TYR A 103 -7.33 20.41 -3.52
N VAL A 104 -6.68 19.30 -3.15
CA VAL A 104 -5.73 19.26 -2.04
C VAL A 104 -4.29 19.49 -2.53
N PHE A 105 -3.99 19.11 -3.77
CA PHE A 105 -2.65 19.24 -4.38
C PHE A 105 -2.73 19.89 -5.76
N PRO A 106 -2.89 21.23 -5.84
CA PRO A 106 -3.04 21.95 -7.11
C PRO A 106 -1.77 21.96 -7.99
N PHE A 107 -0.66 21.37 -7.53
CA PHE A 107 0.63 21.37 -8.22
C PHE A 107 0.93 20.10 -9.03
N ILE A 108 0.09 19.07 -8.95
CA ILE A 108 0.32 17.79 -9.66
C ILE A 108 -0.14 17.87 -11.13
N ASP A 109 -0.98 18.85 -11.49
CA ASP A 109 -1.66 18.91 -12.78
C ASP A 109 -0.91 19.71 -13.88
N LYS A 110 0.42 19.56 -13.98
CA LYS A 110 1.23 20.19 -15.05
C LYS A 110 2.29 19.27 -15.64
N THR A 111 1.92 18.05 -16.03
CA THR A 111 2.60 17.33 -17.13
C THR A 111 1.79 16.10 -17.50
N SER A 112 0.88 16.22 -18.46
CA SER A 112 0.60 15.24 -19.53
C SER A 112 -0.54 15.75 -20.42
#